data_AF-A0A328WG08-F1
#
_entry.id   AF-A0A328WG08-F1
#
_cell.length_a   1.000
_cell.length_b   1.000
_cell.length_c   1.000
_cell.angle_alpha   90.00
_cell.angle_beta   90.00
_cell.angle_gamma   90.00
#
_symmetry.space_group_name_H-M   'P 1'
#
loop_
_entity.id
_entity.type
_entity.pdbx_description
1 polymer ?
#
loop_
_entity_poly.entity_id
_entity_poly.type
_entity_poly.pdbx_seq_one_letter_code
_entity_poly.pdbx_strand_id
1 'polypeptide(L)'
;MNLADMLTYADIGQLSNIANHYDCDAKRNSKHELIQSILSKLGRREFFEEQVSSLSPSDLRFLNNLAFDTRTGYSLEELTAAIRQAAELEEKEDQASSNKKAAAAKTESPREAVARYRRSGWLFNGFTHSTKYLFQVPSDMKERFRDVLRERLHRNLQRLSDDPEVYRDEQGLAAEDLMLILKYVGRHDIELNQEGFMYRRNQQQLMSTLHISEPPITKGAWRFGYGRSCIEYPDRFALLYDYAYAKKWIRENNARLILTESGTALMEEGNQVSVIQIFRFWLRLYKGAIPNINSLVYWISQCARDWVTAASLYESLGWLIRPFYYDSPQNILEQRIIRMLMHLGMLRIGESQSMGTTYKMTALGLKAAEAGIHISDSNDLIL
;
A
#
# COMPACT_ATOMS: atom_id res chain seq x y z
N MET A 1 -20.92 1.41 -9.42
CA MET A 1 -21.72 2.16 -10.41
C MET A 1 -20.76 2.80 -11.37
N ASN A 2 -21.01 2.65 -12.66
CA ASN A 2 -20.13 3.16 -13.70
C ASN A 2 -20.49 4.60 -14.05
N LEU A 3 -19.65 5.25 -14.86
CA LEU A 3 -19.80 6.66 -15.23
C LEU A 3 -21.16 6.92 -15.88
N ALA A 4 -21.60 6.02 -16.78
CA ALA A 4 -22.90 6.13 -17.45
C ALA A 4 -24.08 6.14 -16.45
N ASP A 5 -24.02 5.31 -15.41
CA ASP A 5 -25.05 5.29 -14.36
C ASP A 5 -25.06 6.62 -13.61
N MET A 6 -23.89 7.09 -13.17
CA MET A 6 -23.74 8.34 -12.42
C MET A 6 -24.24 9.56 -13.21
N LEU A 7 -23.93 9.64 -14.50
CA LEU A 7 -24.40 10.71 -15.39
C LEU A 7 -25.92 10.69 -15.58
N THR A 8 -26.54 9.51 -15.54
CA THR A 8 -28.00 9.37 -15.64
C THR A 8 -28.71 9.95 -14.41
N TYR A 9 -28.13 9.78 -13.21
CA TYR A 9 -28.68 10.33 -11.96
C TYR A 9 -28.28 11.79 -11.70
N ALA A 10 -27.20 12.29 -12.32
CA ALA A 10 -26.76 13.67 -12.17
C ALA A 10 -27.81 14.68 -12.65
N ASP A 11 -27.90 15.82 -11.98
CA ASP A 11 -28.74 16.94 -12.39
C ASP A 11 -28.14 17.67 -13.62
N ILE A 12 -28.98 18.42 -14.32
CA ILE A 12 -28.56 19.12 -15.55
C ILE A 12 -27.49 20.19 -15.29
N GLY A 13 -27.45 20.76 -14.08
CA GLY A 13 -26.42 21.72 -13.68
C GLY A 13 -25.06 21.05 -13.51
N GLN A 14 -25.00 19.90 -12.85
CA GLN A 14 -23.78 19.10 -12.76
C GLN A 14 -23.29 18.66 -14.15
N LEU A 15 -24.18 18.15 -15.00
CA LEU A 15 -23.82 17.76 -16.37
C LEU A 15 -23.32 18.95 -17.20
N SER A 16 -23.98 20.11 -17.10
CA SER A 16 -23.53 21.33 -17.78
C SER A 16 -22.15 21.78 -17.29
N ASN A 17 -21.86 21.66 -16.00
CA ASN A 17 -20.55 22.01 -15.45
C ASN A 17 -19.45 21.09 -15.99
N ILE A 18 -19.70 19.78 -16.07
CA ILE A 18 -18.74 18.81 -16.62
C ILE A 18 -18.51 19.07 -18.12
N ALA A 19 -19.59 19.25 -18.88
CA ALA A 19 -19.50 19.55 -20.30
C ALA A 19 -18.74 20.85 -20.57
N ASN A 20 -19.02 21.92 -19.81
CA ASN A 20 -18.30 23.19 -19.93
C ASN A 20 -16.82 23.06 -19.52
N HIS A 21 -16.51 22.25 -18.51
CA HIS A 21 -15.13 22.04 -18.06
C HIS A 21 -14.27 21.36 -19.13
N TYR A 22 -14.87 20.47 -19.93
CA TYR A 22 -14.17 19.74 -21.00
C TYR A 22 -14.41 20.29 -22.40
N ASP A 23 -15.06 21.45 -22.50
CA ASP A 23 -15.46 22.10 -23.75
C ASP A 23 -16.17 21.12 -24.72
N CYS A 24 -17.15 20.41 -24.18
CA CYS A 24 -17.94 19.44 -24.92
C CYS A 24 -18.98 20.15 -25.81
N ASP A 25 -19.00 19.82 -27.10
CA ASP A 25 -20.04 20.26 -28.03
C ASP A 25 -21.37 19.58 -27.69
N ALA A 26 -22.27 20.29 -27.01
CA ALA A 26 -23.61 19.81 -26.64
C ALA A 26 -24.60 20.97 -26.43
N LYS A 27 -25.89 20.76 -26.74
CA LYS A 27 -26.91 21.74 -26.32
C LYS A 27 -27.11 21.67 -24.82
N ARG A 28 -26.88 22.79 -24.15
CA ARG A 28 -26.95 22.94 -22.67
C ARG A 28 -28.30 22.55 -22.05
N ASN A 29 -29.38 22.53 -22.82
CA ASN A 29 -30.73 22.23 -22.33
C ASN A 29 -31.15 20.76 -22.51
N SER A 30 -30.37 19.94 -23.23
CA SER A 30 -30.70 18.53 -23.45
C SER A 30 -29.83 17.64 -22.57
N LYS A 31 -30.44 17.05 -21.53
CA LYS A 31 -29.76 16.09 -20.65
C LYS A 31 -29.13 14.94 -21.44
N HIS A 32 -29.86 14.42 -22.43
CA HIS A 32 -29.36 13.32 -23.25
C HIS A 32 -28.14 13.71 -24.10
N GLU A 33 -28.17 14.88 -24.76
CA GLU A 33 -27.02 15.35 -25.55
C GLU A 33 -25.80 15.63 -24.65
N LEU A 34 -26.00 16.19 -23.45
CA LEU A 34 -24.92 16.40 -22.47
C LEU A 34 -24.28 15.07 -22.04
N ILE A 35 -25.09 14.06 -21.69
CA ILE A 35 -24.58 12.74 -21.29
C ILE A 35 -23.77 12.11 -22.42
N GLN A 36 -24.29 12.12 -23.66
CA GLN A 36 -23.60 11.52 -24.80
C GLN A 36 -22.28 12.23 -25.12
N SER A 37 -22.25 13.56 -25.06
CA SER A 37 -21.04 14.33 -25.32
C SER A 37 -19.97 14.10 -24.25
N ILE A 38 -20.37 14.08 -22.97
CA ILE A 38 -19.47 13.74 -21.85
C ILE A 38 -18.93 12.32 -21.98
N LEU A 39 -19.78 11.32 -22.25
CA LEU A 39 -19.35 9.93 -22.43
C LEU A 39 -18.43 9.77 -23.64
N SER A 40 -18.66 10.49 -24.72
CA SER A 40 -17.78 10.48 -25.90
C SER A 40 -16.40 11.05 -25.61
N LYS A 41 -16.32 12.12 -24.80
CA LYS A 41 -15.04 12.74 -24.40
C LYS A 41 -14.31 11.88 -23.36
N LEU A 42 -14.97 11.55 -22.25
CA LEU A 42 -14.45 10.71 -21.17
C LEU A 42 -14.30 9.24 -21.57
N GLY A 43 -14.83 8.82 -22.71
CA GLY A 43 -14.64 7.46 -23.23
C GLY A 43 -13.25 7.22 -23.82
N ARG A 44 -12.55 8.28 -24.23
CA ARG A 44 -11.26 8.22 -24.94
C ARG A 44 -10.11 7.99 -23.98
N ARG A 45 -9.19 7.09 -24.35
CA ARG A 45 -8.02 6.77 -23.52
C ARG A 45 -7.04 7.94 -23.48
N GLU A 46 -6.81 8.56 -24.63
CA GLU A 46 -5.90 9.70 -24.81
C GLU A 46 -6.26 10.84 -23.86
N PHE A 47 -7.55 11.04 -23.64
CA PHE A 47 -8.04 12.06 -22.72
C PHE A 47 -7.57 11.81 -21.28
N PHE A 48 -7.64 10.57 -20.78
CA PHE A 48 -7.13 10.26 -19.44
C PHE A 48 -5.61 10.39 -19.35
N GLU A 49 -4.89 10.02 -20.40
CA GLU A 49 -3.44 10.17 -20.47
C GLU A 49 -3.03 11.65 -20.37
N GLU A 50 -3.70 12.53 -21.13
CA GLU A 50 -3.51 13.98 -21.05
C GLU A 50 -3.82 14.51 -19.64
N GLN A 51 -4.98 14.13 -19.07
CA GLN A 51 -5.36 14.55 -17.73
C GLN A 51 -4.29 14.14 -16.70
N VAL A 52 -3.94 12.86 -16.62
CA VAL A 52 -2.95 12.35 -15.66
C VAL A 52 -1.57 12.97 -15.86
N SER A 53 -1.18 13.28 -17.10
CA SER A 53 0.11 13.95 -17.38
C SER A 53 0.17 15.39 -16.87
N SER A 54 -0.99 16.07 -16.79
CA SER A 54 -1.12 17.45 -16.36
C SER A 54 -1.29 17.65 -14.85
N LEU A 55 -1.49 16.57 -14.09
CA LEU A 55 -1.70 16.62 -12.64
C LEU A 55 -0.40 16.95 -11.89
N SER A 56 -0.53 17.71 -10.81
CA SER A 56 0.54 17.85 -9.82
C SER A 56 0.85 16.52 -9.13
N PRO A 57 2.05 16.36 -8.51
CA PRO A 57 2.36 15.20 -7.67
C PRO A 57 1.31 14.94 -6.58
N SER A 58 0.80 15.99 -5.92
CA SER A 58 -0.28 15.93 -4.93
C SER A 58 -1.58 15.40 -5.53
N ASP A 59 -2.00 15.91 -6.68
CA ASP A 59 -3.19 15.43 -7.37
C ASP A 59 -3.04 13.96 -7.80
N LEU A 60 -1.85 13.53 -8.22
CA LEU A 60 -1.57 12.13 -8.56
C LEU A 60 -1.63 11.20 -7.35
N ARG A 61 -1.13 11.65 -6.19
CA ARG A 61 -1.20 10.89 -4.94
C ARG A 61 -2.64 10.76 -4.47
N PHE A 62 -3.42 11.84 -4.57
CA PHE A 62 -4.84 11.81 -4.28
C PHE A 62 -5.60 10.89 -5.24
N LEU A 63 -5.29 10.96 -6.55
CA LEU A 63 -5.85 10.08 -7.55
C LEU A 63 -5.55 8.61 -7.24
N ASN A 64 -4.31 8.28 -6.87
CA ASN A 64 -3.92 6.95 -6.44
C ASN A 64 -4.78 6.50 -5.24
N ASN A 65 -4.93 7.35 -4.22
CA ASN A 65 -5.77 7.03 -3.07
C ASN A 65 -7.21 6.72 -3.51
N LEU A 66 -7.84 7.57 -4.33
CA LEU A 66 -9.20 7.35 -4.83
C LEU A 66 -9.32 6.06 -5.65
N ALA A 67 -8.32 5.76 -6.47
CA ALA A 67 -8.32 4.62 -7.36
C ALA A 67 -8.24 3.28 -6.61
N PHE A 68 -7.61 3.23 -5.43
CA PHE A 68 -7.51 2.01 -4.61
C PHE A 68 -8.46 1.96 -3.43
N ASP A 69 -9.17 3.03 -3.15
CA ASP A 69 -10.12 3.07 -2.05
C ASP A 69 -11.39 2.25 -2.40
N THR A 70 -11.72 1.28 -1.55
CA THR A 70 -12.86 0.37 -1.73
C THR A 70 -14.18 0.96 -1.29
N ARG A 71 -14.19 2.11 -0.60
CA ARG A 71 -15.42 2.77 -0.16
C ARG A 71 -16.22 3.26 -1.36
N THR A 72 -17.54 3.17 -1.22
CA THR A 72 -18.50 3.57 -2.26
C THR A 72 -18.92 5.03 -2.14
N GLY A 73 -18.61 5.69 -1.02
CA GLY A 73 -18.91 7.09 -0.78
C GLY A 73 -17.94 7.75 0.20
N TYR A 74 -17.80 9.06 0.08
CA TYR A 74 -16.91 9.90 0.88
C TYR A 74 -17.65 11.12 1.40
N SER A 75 -17.43 11.50 2.66
CA SER A 75 -17.83 12.81 3.14
C SER A 75 -16.88 13.90 2.60
N LEU A 76 -17.31 15.17 2.68
CA LEU A 76 -16.43 16.29 2.36
C LEU A 76 -15.17 16.29 3.24
N GLU A 77 -15.33 15.95 4.52
CA GLU A 77 -14.21 15.93 5.48
C GLU A 77 -13.17 14.88 5.10
N GLU A 78 -13.63 13.67 4.75
CA GLU A 78 -12.76 12.59 4.30
C GLU A 78 -11.98 12.96 3.04
N LEU A 79 -12.64 13.57 2.03
CA LEU A 79 -11.95 14.03 0.82
C LEU A 79 -10.95 15.14 1.12
N THR A 80 -11.33 16.12 1.95
CA THR A 80 -10.42 17.22 2.31
C THR A 80 -9.21 16.72 3.11
N ALA A 81 -9.40 15.73 3.98
CA ALA A 81 -8.31 15.09 4.71
C ALA A 81 -7.38 14.32 3.75
N ALA A 82 -7.94 13.55 2.82
CA ALA A 82 -7.17 12.81 1.82
C ALA A 82 -6.35 13.74 0.89
N ILE A 83 -6.92 14.89 0.49
CA ILE A 83 -6.24 15.90 -0.32
C ILE A 83 -5.11 16.57 0.47
N ARG A 84 -5.36 16.99 1.72
CA ARG A 84 -4.33 17.57 2.59
C ARG A 84 -3.16 16.62 2.77
N GLN A 85 -3.48 15.37 3.09
CA GLN A 85 -2.50 14.32 3.17
C GLN A 85 -1.68 14.27 1.87
N ALA A 86 -2.33 14.18 0.70
CA ALA A 86 -1.63 14.11 -0.59
C ALA A 86 -0.68 15.29 -0.87
N ALA A 87 -1.02 16.49 -0.38
CA ALA A 87 -0.24 17.72 -0.55
C ALA A 87 0.94 17.86 0.43
N GLU A 88 0.85 17.36 1.67
CA GLU A 88 1.89 17.48 2.71
C GLU A 88 3.28 16.99 2.29
N LEU A 89 3.36 16.10 1.31
CA LEU A 89 4.63 15.65 0.73
C LEU A 89 5.36 16.74 -0.05
N GLU A 90 4.63 17.55 -0.82
CA GLU A 90 5.21 18.63 -1.63
C GLU A 90 5.78 19.72 -0.72
N GLU A 91 5.05 20.07 0.35
CA GLU A 91 5.48 21.11 1.29
C GLU A 91 6.79 20.78 2.03
N LYS A 92 7.08 19.49 2.27
CA LYS A 92 8.32 19.05 2.92
C LYS A 92 9.49 18.96 1.94
N GLU A 93 9.24 18.58 0.69
CA GLU A 93 10.24 18.59 -0.39
C GLU A 93 10.68 20.03 -0.68
N ASP A 94 9.73 20.97 -0.78
CA ASP A 94 9.99 22.39 -1.04
C ASP A 94 10.72 23.10 0.12
N GLN A 95 10.47 22.68 1.38
CA GLN A 95 11.18 23.21 2.56
C GLN A 95 12.64 22.74 2.66
N ALA A 96 12.98 21.56 2.14
CA ALA A 96 14.34 21.05 2.12
C ALA A 96 15.22 21.72 1.05
N SER A 97 14.61 22.21 -0.04
CA SER A 97 15.26 23.07 -1.03
C SER A 97 15.21 24.53 -0.59
N SER A 98 16.22 24.98 0.15
CA SER A 98 16.35 26.36 0.63
C SER A 98 16.44 27.38 -0.53
N ASN A 99 15.29 27.81 -1.08
CA ASN A 99 15.08 29.12 -1.70
C ASN A 99 13.66 29.24 -2.28
N LYS A 100 12.73 29.86 -1.54
CA LYS A 100 11.97 31.05 -1.96
C LYS A 100 10.79 31.35 -1.04
N LYS A 101 10.94 32.44 -0.26
CA LYS A 101 9.84 33.30 0.21
C LYS A 101 9.15 34.07 -0.94
N ALA A 102 9.05 33.49 -2.14
CA ALA A 102 8.60 34.20 -3.33
C ALA A 102 7.81 33.29 -4.28
N ALA A 103 6.76 32.66 -3.75
CA ALA A 103 5.52 32.37 -4.47
C ALA A 103 4.48 31.91 -3.44
N ALA A 104 3.87 32.86 -2.73
CA ALA A 104 2.48 32.66 -2.28
C ALA A 104 1.58 32.64 -3.53
N ALA A 105 1.83 31.71 -4.46
CA ALA A 105 0.81 31.28 -5.38
C ALA A 105 -0.30 30.72 -4.49
N LYS A 106 -1.53 31.22 -4.65
CA LYS A 106 -2.68 30.74 -3.88
C LYS A 106 -2.77 29.23 -4.01
N THR A 107 -2.24 28.49 -3.05
CA THR A 107 -2.41 27.05 -2.97
C THR A 107 -3.91 26.81 -2.88
N GLU A 108 -4.46 26.12 -3.86
CA GLU A 108 -5.89 25.79 -3.91
C GLU A 108 -6.27 25.16 -2.56
N SER A 109 -7.31 25.68 -1.91
CA SER A 109 -7.76 25.09 -0.66
C SER A 109 -8.32 23.68 -0.92
N PRO A 110 -8.23 22.73 0.04
CA PRO A 110 -8.75 21.38 -0.15
C PRO A 110 -10.23 21.33 -0.56
N ARG A 111 -11.04 22.32 -0.14
CA ARG A 111 -12.44 22.44 -0.55
C ARG A 111 -12.59 22.88 -2.00
N GLU A 112 -11.74 23.80 -2.47
CA GLU A 112 -11.70 24.21 -3.87
C GLU A 112 -11.25 23.05 -4.76
N ALA A 113 -10.27 22.25 -4.31
CA ALA A 113 -9.85 21.02 -5.00
C ALA A 113 -11.00 20.01 -5.13
N VAL A 114 -11.77 19.75 -4.06
CA VAL A 114 -12.99 18.91 -4.15
C VAL A 114 -13.98 19.50 -5.16
N ALA A 115 -14.20 20.81 -5.16
CA ALA A 115 -15.07 21.46 -6.14
C ALA A 115 -14.55 21.35 -7.58
N ARG A 116 -13.22 21.39 -7.79
CA ARG A 116 -12.57 21.14 -9.08
C ARG A 116 -12.78 19.69 -9.53
N TYR A 117 -12.54 18.70 -8.68
CA TYR A 117 -12.78 17.29 -8.99
C TYR A 117 -14.25 16.95 -9.26
N ARG A 118 -15.17 17.68 -8.63
CA ARG A 118 -16.60 17.59 -8.95
C ARG A 118 -16.92 18.20 -10.31
N ARG A 119 -16.35 19.37 -10.63
CA ARG A 119 -16.53 20.02 -11.94
C ARG A 119 -15.92 19.20 -13.07
N SER A 120 -14.84 18.45 -12.81
CA SER A 120 -14.25 17.53 -13.78
C SER A 120 -15.03 16.22 -13.92
N GLY A 121 -16.10 16.00 -13.15
CA GLY A 121 -16.87 14.76 -13.24
C GLY A 121 -16.11 13.54 -12.72
N TRP A 122 -15.15 13.72 -11.83
CA TRP A 122 -14.48 12.62 -11.11
C TRP A 122 -15.26 12.27 -9.85
N LEU A 123 -15.92 13.27 -9.25
CA LEU A 123 -16.78 13.14 -8.08
C LEU A 123 -18.23 13.43 -8.43
N PHE A 124 -19.13 12.55 -7.99
CA PHE A 124 -20.58 12.71 -8.09
C PHE A 124 -21.21 12.72 -6.71
N ASN A 125 -22.29 13.46 -6.52
CA ASN A 125 -23.07 13.31 -5.30
C ASN A 125 -23.86 12.02 -5.35
N GLY A 126 -24.10 11.39 -4.20
CA GLY A 126 -25.08 10.32 -4.10
C GLY A 126 -26.49 10.82 -4.46
N PHE A 127 -27.34 9.90 -4.93
CA PHE A 127 -28.68 10.21 -5.44
C PHE A 127 -29.79 9.71 -4.51
N THR A 128 -29.47 8.88 -3.51
CA THR A 128 -30.45 8.41 -2.52
C THR A 128 -30.52 9.38 -1.33
N HIS A 129 -31.64 9.37 -0.60
CA HIS A 129 -31.79 10.18 0.62
C HIS A 129 -30.67 9.98 1.65
N SER A 130 -30.13 8.76 1.75
CA SER A 130 -29.04 8.40 2.65
C SER A 130 -27.64 8.77 2.12
N THR A 131 -27.47 8.95 0.80
CA THR A 131 -26.17 9.19 0.15
C THR A 131 -26.01 10.58 -0.44
N LYS A 132 -27.05 11.42 -0.44
CA LYS A 132 -27.04 12.76 -1.07
C LYS A 132 -25.96 13.74 -0.58
N TYR A 133 -25.40 13.49 0.60
CA TYR A 133 -24.30 14.28 1.18
C TYR A 133 -22.92 13.63 1.00
N LEU A 134 -22.87 12.45 0.37
CA LEU A 134 -21.64 11.74 0.08
C LEU A 134 -21.24 11.94 -1.38
N PHE A 135 -19.94 11.95 -1.61
CA PHE A 135 -19.33 11.93 -2.93
C PHE A 135 -19.01 10.50 -3.34
N GLN A 136 -19.20 10.16 -4.61
CA GLN A 136 -18.94 8.86 -5.18
C GLN A 136 -18.04 9.02 -6.41
N VAL A 137 -17.20 8.02 -6.66
CA VAL A 137 -16.33 7.96 -7.84
C VAL A 137 -16.78 6.77 -8.69
N PRO A 138 -16.97 6.94 -10.01
CA PRO A 138 -17.36 5.83 -10.87
C PRO A 138 -16.32 4.71 -10.88
N SER A 139 -16.76 3.45 -10.83
CA SER A 139 -15.87 2.28 -10.72
C SER A 139 -14.99 2.09 -11.97
N ASP A 140 -15.59 2.20 -13.14
CA ASP A 140 -14.92 2.16 -14.45
C ASP A 140 -13.91 3.31 -14.62
N MET A 141 -14.15 4.45 -13.97
CA MET A 141 -13.21 5.56 -13.97
C MET A 141 -11.99 5.28 -13.08
N LYS A 142 -12.18 4.67 -11.90
CA LYS A 142 -11.06 4.18 -11.07
C LYS A 142 -10.19 3.19 -11.84
N GLU A 143 -10.79 2.28 -12.60
CA GLU A 143 -10.08 1.33 -13.48
C GLU A 143 -9.25 2.04 -14.54
N ARG A 144 -9.84 2.96 -15.31
CA ARG A 144 -9.14 3.73 -16.34
C ARG A 144 -7.97 4.54 -15.76
N PHE A 145 -8.13 5.14 -14.58
CA PHE A 145 -7.03 5.81 -13.91
C PHE A 145 -5.91 4.86 -13.53
N ARG A 146 -6.23 3.65 -13.04
CA ARG A 146 -5.20 2.64 -12.78
C ARG A 146 -4.47 2.23 -14.06
N ASP A 147 -5.17 2.09 -15.18
CA ASP A 147 -4.53 1.73 -16.44
C ASP A 147 -3.56 2.80 -16.93
N VAL A 148 -3.97 4.08 -16.88
CA VAL A 148 -3.08 5.19 -17.28
C VAL A 148 -1.90 5.36 -16.32
N LEU A 149 -2.13 5.24 -15.01
CA LEU A 149 -1.06 5.27 -14.02
C LEU A 149 -0.09 4.10 -14.22
N ARG A 150 -0.60 2.90 -14.53
CA ARG A 150 0.22 1.73 -14.86
C ARG A 150 1.17 2.05 -16.00
N GLU A 151 0.68 2.59 -17.12
CA GLU A 151 1.56 2.94 -18.24
C GLU A 151 2.62 3.96 -17.83
N ARG A 152 2.22 5.00 -17.09
CA ARG A 152 3.15 6.03 -16.60
C ARG A 152 4.28 5.40 -15.76
N LEU A 153 3.94 4.48 -14.86
CA LEU A 153 4.91 3.78 -14.04
C LEU A 153 5.85 2.91 -14.88
N HIS A 154 5.36 2.32 -15.97
CA HIS A 154 6.16 1.45 -16.83
C HIS A 154 7.21 2.19 -17.67
N ARG A 155 6.98 3.47 -18.02
CA ARG A 155 7.85 4.22 -18.94
C ARG A 155 9.31 4.29 -18.50
N ASN A 156 9.56 4.33 -17.19
CA ASN A 156 10.89 4.50 -16.63
C ASN A 156 11.50 3.18 -16.14
N LEU A 157 10.78 2.05 -16.25
CA LEU A 157 11.28 0.77 -15.77
C LEU A 157 12.38 0.24 -16.66
N GLN A 158 13.50 -0.10 -16.03
CA GLN A 158 14.58 -0.81 -16.68
C GLN A 158 14.42 -2.29 -16.40
N ARG A 159 14.13 -3.06 -17.46
CA ARG A 159 13.95 -4.50 -17.39
C ARG A 159 15.24 -5.21 -17.78
N LEU A 160 15.49 -6.34 -17.14
CA LEU A 160 16.54 -7.25 -17.59
C LEU A 160 16.02 -8.08 -18.75
N SER A 161 16.91 -8.38 -19.69
CA SER A 161 16.60 -9.28 -20.82
C SER A 161 16.59 -10.75 -20.38
N ASP A 162 17.44 -11.09 -19.41
CA ASP A 162 17.63 -12.43 -18.87
C ASP A 162 17.44 -12.44 -17.34
N ASP A 163 17.45 -13.63 -16.74
CA ASP A 163 17.48 -13.77 -15.28
C ASP A 163 18.81 -13.24 -14.70
N PRO A 164 18.80 -12.64 -13.49
CA PRO A 164 20.01 -12.20 -12.81
C PRO A 164 20.88 -13.41 -12.41
N GLU A 165 22.17 -13.16 -12.27
CA GLU A 165 23.20 -14.16 -12.01
C GLU A 165 22.93 -14.96 -10.73
N VAL A 166 22.45 -14.27 -9.69
CA VAL A 166 22.01 -14.89 -8.43
C VAL A 166 20.75 -14.19 -7.97
N TYR A 167 19.81 -14.95 -7.39
CA TYR A 167 18.67 -14.38 -6.70
C TYR A 167 18.28 -15.15 -5.44
N ARG A 168 17.65 -14.44 -4.51
CA ARG A 168 17.05 -14.95 -3.28
C ARG A 168 15.54 -15.08 -3.44
N ASP A 169 15.01 -16.24 -3.09
CA ASP A 169 13.58 -16.55 -3.03
C ASP A 169 13.30 -17.32 -1.74
N GLU A 170 12.52 -16.74 -0.82
CA GLU A 170 12.21 -17.37 0.47
C GLU A 170 10.92 -18.19 0.46
N GLN A 171 10.14 -18.16 -0.63
CA GLN A 171 8.95 -18.99 -0.83
C GLN A 171 8.03 -19.05 0.41
N GLY A 172 7.58 -20.23 0.82
CA GLY A 172 6.68 -20.43 1.96
C GLY A 172 7.33 -20.38 3.34
N LEU A 173 8.64 -20.12 3.44
CA LEU A 173 9.41 -20.34 4.68
C LEU A 173 8.91 -19.52 5.87
N ALA A 174 8.18 -18.42 5.66
CA ALA A 174 7.64 -17.62 6.76
C ALA A 174 6.65 -18.40 7.63
N ALA A 175 5.82 -19.23 7.01
CA ALA A 175 4.89 -20.09 7.74
C ALA A 175 5.63 -21.22 8.47
N GLU A 176 6.68 -21.78 7.85
CA GLU A 176 7.48 -22.85 8.46
C GLU A 176 8.29 -22.33 9.65
N ASP A 177 8.93 -21.17 9.51
CA ASP A 177 9.65 -20.50 10.59
C ASP A 177 8.73 -20.17 11.77
N LEU A 178 7.47 -19.80 11.49
CA LEU A 178 6.49 -19.57 12.55
C LEU A 178 6.20 -20.85 13.35
N MET A 179 6.08 -21.99 12.69
CA MET A 179 5.92 -23.28 13.37
C MET A 179 7.14 -23.65 14.20
N LEU A 180 8.35 -23.32 13.71
CA LEU A 180 9.59 -23.48 14.48
C LEU A 180 9.63 -22.59 15.73
N ILE A 181 9.17 -21.34 15.62
CA ILE A 181 9.02 -20.43 16.76
C ILE A 181 8.09 -21.04 17.81
N LEU A 182 6.89 -21.47 17.43
CA LEU A 182 5.92 -22.07 18.36
C LEU A 182 6.46 -23.35 19.01
N LYS A 183 7.12 -24.20 18.22
CA LYS A 183 7.78 -25.42 18.72
C LYS A 183 8.89 -25.11 19.71
N TYR A 184 9.69 -24.07 19.46
CA TYR A 184 10.74 -23.64 20.37
C TYR A 184 10.13 -23.15 21.70
N VAL A 185 9.12 -22.29 21.64
CA VAL A 185 8.42 -21.75 22.82
C VAL A 185 7.75 -22.86 23.65
N GLY A 186 7.16 -23.87 23.01
CA GLY A 186 6.55 -25.00 23.72
C GLY A 186 7.54 -25.96 24.41
N ARG A 187 8.84 -25.90 24.08
CA ARG A 187 9.87 -26.82 24.58
C ARG A 187 10.84 -26.19 25.58
N HIS A 188 10.83 -24.87 25.71
CA HIS A 188 11.78 -24.15 26.53
C HIS A 188 11.07 -23.23 27.51
N ASP A 189 11.64 -23.10 28.71
CA ASP A 189 11.21 -22.07 29.67
C ASP A 189 11.91 -20.76 29.31
N ILE A 190 11.16 -19.82 28.74
CA ILE A 190 11.71 -18.58 28.18
C ILE A 190 11.37 -17.42 29.12
N GLU A 191 12.37 -16.96 29.86
CA GLU A 191 12.28 -15.74 30.64
C GLU A 191 12.29 -14.50 29.75
N LEU A 192 11.44 -13.53 30.12
CA LEU A 192 11.32 -12.23 29.50
C LEU A 192 11.92 -11.15 30.40
N ASN A 193 12.44 -10.10 29.80
CA ASN A 193 12.85 -8.90 30.50
C ASN A 193 11.63 -8.12 31.02
N GLN A 194 11.88 -7.03 31.75
CA GLN A 194 10.82 -6.18 32.32
C GLN A 194 9.92 -5.53 31.24
N GLU A 195 10.41 -5.42 30.01
CA GLU A 195 9.68 -4.86 28.87
C GLU A 195 8.90 -5.92 28.08
N GLY A 196 8.98 -7.19 28.48
CA GLY A 196 8.24 -8.30 27.85
C GLY A 196 8.96 -8.97 26.68
N PHE A 197 10.26 -8.75 26.50
CA PHE A 197 11.05 -9.33 25.40
C PHE A 197 12.06 -10.37 25.89
N MET A 198 12.38 -11.34 25.02
CA MET A 198 13.33 -12.39 25.35
C MET A 198 14.74 -11.82 25.57
N TYR A 199 15.48 -12.37 26.51
CA TYR A 199 16.91 -12.08 26.63
C TYR A 199 17.69 -12.54 25.40
N ARG A 200 18.81 -11.84 25.09
CA ARG A 200 19.65 -12.07 23.90
C ARG A 200 20.03 -13.54 23.66
N ARG A 201 20.29 -14.31 24.72
CA ARG A 201 20.61 -15.74 24.62
C ARG A 201 19.45 -16.53 24.03
N ASN A 202 18.24 -16.33 24.54
CA ASN A 202 17.03 -17.01 24.05
C ASN A 202 16.68 -16.55 22.63
N GLN A 203 16.85 -15.25 22.33
CA GLN A 203 16.69 -14.73 20.97
C GLN A 203 17.62 -15.46 19.98
N GLN A 204 18.92 -15.54 20.28
CA GLN A 204 19.91 -16.18 19.42
C GLN A 204 19.66 -17.68 19.24
N GLN A 205 19.32 -18.38 20.33
CA GLN A 205 19.01 -19.82 20.28
C GLN A 205 17.76 -20.12 19.45
N LEU A 206 16.71 -19.31 19.59
CA LEU A 206 15.50 -19.45 18.78
C LEU A 206 15.81 -19.13 17.31
N MET A 207 16.47 -18.01 17.04
CA MET A 207 16.78 -17.57 15.68
C MET A 207 17.70 -18.55 14.94
N SER A 208 18.58 -19.27 15.65
CA SER A 208 19.42 -20.30 15.01
C SER A 208 18.65 -21.55 14.57
N THR A 209 17.37 -21.67 14.94
CA THR A 209 16.50 -22.75 14.45
C THR A 209 15.79 -22.40 13.14
N LEU A 210 15.69 -21.10 12.80
CA LEU A 210 14.92 -20.63 11.65
C LEU A 210 15.66 -20.89 10.34
N HIS A 211 14.91 -21.09 9.26
CA HIS A 211 15.46 -21.27 7.91
C HIS A 211 16.15 -20.00 7.43
N ILE A 212 15.58 -18.83 7.74
CA ILE A 212 16.10 -17.54 7.33
C ILE A 212 16.86 -16.89 8.48
N SER A 213 18.17 -16.74 8.27
CA SER A 213 19.04 -16.07 9.24
C SER A 213 18.91 -14.55 9.13
N GLU A 214 18.64 -13.90 10.25
CA GLU A 214 18.75 -12.46 10.43
C GLU A 214 19.77 -12.13 11.52
N PRO A 215 20.56 -11.06 11.39
CA PRO A 215 21.48 -10.66 12.44
C PRO A 215 20.70 -10.15 13.67
N PRO A 216 21.08 -10.54 14.90
CA PRO A 216 20.47 -10.00 16.11
C PRO A 216 20.75 -8.50 16.22
N ILE A 217 19.85 -7.75 16.85
CA ILE A 217 20.02 -6.31 17.03
C ILE A 217 21.22 -6.03 17.93
N THR A 218 22.11 -5.14 17.48
CA THR A 218 23.30 -4.74 18.24
C THR A 218 22.91 -3.72 19.31
N LYS A 219 23.42 -3.86 20.54
CA LYS A 219 23.19 -2.88 21.61
C LYS A 219 23.69 -1.50 21.18
N GLY A 220 22.86 -0.48 21.35
CA GLY A 220 23.18 0.91 20.98
C GLY A 220 22.98 1.23 19.49
N ALA A 221 22.66 0.24 18.65
CA ALA A 221 22.19 0.54 17.30
C ALA A 221 20.80 1.16 17.40
N TRP A 222 20.71 2.45 17.08
CA TRP A 222 19.42 3.12 16.96
C TRP A 222 18.63 2.42 15.84
N ARG A 223 17.44 1.89 16.18
CA ARG A 223 16.56 1.18 15.25
C ARG A 223 15.18 1.80 15.29
N PHE A 224 14.66 2.00 14.09
CA PHE A 224 13.27 2.33 13.85
C PHE A 224 12.64 1.21 13.03
N GLY A 225 11.35 0.95 13.20
CA GLY A 225 10.63 -0.13 12.54
C GLY A 225 9.14 -0.09 12.86
N TYR A 226 8.38 -1.02 12.29
CA TYR A 226 6.94 -1.09 12.49
C TYR A 226 6.55 -2.39 13.17
N GLY A 227 5.56 -2.31 14.04
CA GLY A 227 5.14 -3.42 14.90
C GLY A 227 5.64 -3.27 16.33
N ARG A 228 5.14 -4.14 17.20
CA ARG A 228 5.37 -4.06 18.64
C ARG A 228 6.80 -4.47 18.99
N SER A 229 7.30 -5.53 18.36
CA SER A 229 8.59 -6.11 18.70
C SER A 229 9.76 -5.67 17.81
N CYS A 230 9.54 -4.71 16.91
CA CYS A 230 10.54 -4.27 15.93
C CYS A 230 11.80 -3.60 16.51
N ILE A 231 11.72 -3.13 17.76
CA ILE A 231 12.85 -2.51 18.47
C ILE A 231 13.82 -3.59 18.99
N GLU A 232 13.27 -4.76 19.34
CA GLU A 232 14.01 -5.84 20.01
C GLU A 232 14.34 -7.03 19.09
N TYR A 233 13.55 -7.24 18.04
CA TYR A 233 13.72 -8.34 17.09
C TYR A 233 13.94 -7.84 15.65
N PRO A 234 14.72 -8.59 14.82
CA PRO A 234 14.84 -8.33 13.38
C PRO A 234 13.51 -8.42 12.62
N ASP A 235 13.44 -7.90 11.40
CA ASP A 235 12.15 -7.54 10.77
C ASP A 235 11.24 -8.76 10.51
N ARG A 236 11.80 -9.86 9.97
CA ARG A 236 11.02 -11.09 9.75
C ARG A 236 10.65 -11.72 11.08
N PHE A 237 11.60 -11.85 12.01
CA PHE A 237 11.31 -12.44 13.31
C PHE A 237 10.26 -11.65 14.10
N ALA A 238 10.35 -10.32 14.12
CA ALA A 238 9.39 -9.42 14.75
C ALA A 238 7.98 -9.60 14.17
N LEU A 239 7.86 -9.67 12.84
CA LEU A 239 6.56 -9.90 12.18
C LEU A 239 5.94 -11.24 12.62
N LEU A 240 6.73 -12.31 12.61
CA LEU A 240 6.25 -13.65 12.98
C LEU A 240 5.87 -13.72 14.46
N TYR A 241 6.67 -13.11 15.34
CA TYR A 241 6.39 -13.01 16.77
C TYR A 241 5.11 -12.22 17.04
N ASP A 242 4.97 -11.03 16.45
CA ASP A 242 3.79 -10.19 16.60
C ASP A 242 2.53 -10.88 16.05
N TYR A 243 2.66 -11.65 14.96
CA TYR A 243 1.56 -12.44 14.40
C TYR A 243 1.12 -13.56 15.34
N ALA A 244 2.07 -14.35 15.88
CA ALA A 244 1.77 -15.40 16.86
C ALA A 244 1.09 -14.84 18.11
N TYR A 245 1.57 -13.69 18.59
CA TYR A 245 1.00 -12.99 19.72
C TYR A 245 -0.42 -12.50 19.43
N ALA A 246 -0.64 -11.88 18.27
CA ALA A 246 -1.97 -11.40 17.84
C ALA A 246 -2.98 -12.55 17.67
N LYS A 247 -2.51 -13.72 17.21
CA LYS A 247 -3.31 -14.95 17.12
C LYS A 247 -3.47 -15.69 18.45
N LYS A 248 -2.91 -15.14 19.54
CA LYS A 248 -2.95 -15.73 20.89
C LYS A 248 -2.34 -17.13 20.95
N TRP A 249 -1.42 -17.48 20.05
CA TRP A 249 -0.70 -18.75 20.09
C TRP A 249 0.43 -18.72 21.11
N ILE A 250 0.99 -17.54 21.35
CA ILE A 250 1.92 -17.25 22.44
C ILE A 250 1.35 -16.17 23.34
N ARG A 251 1.78 -16.16 24.60
CA ARG A 251 1.42 -15.11 25.56
C ARG A 251 2.62 -14.80 26.46
N GLU A 252 2.78 -13.53 26.76
CA GLU A 252 3.73 -13.02 27.76
C GLU A 252 2.99 -12.98 29.11
N ASN A 253 3.38 -13.83 30.06
CA ASN A 253 2.72 -13.96 31.36
C ASN A 253 3.76 -14.11 32.48
N ASN A 254 3.64 -13.32 33.56
CA ASN A 254 4.52 -13.38 34.73
C ASN A 254 6.03 -13.42 34.36
N ALA A 255 6.47 -12.53 33.46
CA ALA A 255 7.84 -12.47 32.95
C ALA A 255 8.32 -13.74 32.21
N ARG A 256 7.39 -14.53 31.67
CA ARG A 256 7.69 -15.70 30.83
C ARG A 256 6.91 -15.68 29.53
N LEU A 257 7.52 -16.20 28.49
CA LEU A 257 6.84 -16.47 27.22
C LEU A 257 6.34 -17.91 27.23
N ILE A 258 5.04 -18.09 27.05
CA ILE A 258 4.41 -19.41 27.07
C ILE A 258 3.63 -19.67 25.79
N LEU A 259 3.64 -20.94 25.35
CA LEU A 259 2.72 -21.45 24.34
C LEU A 259 1.33 -21.57 24.99
N THR A 260 0.30 -21.07 24.33
CA THR A 260 -1.08 -21.14 24.85
C THR A 260 -1.74 -22.45 24.42
N GLU A 261 -2.91 -22.77 24.97
CA GLU A 261 -3.73 -23.92 24.53
C GLU A 261 -4.04 -23.86 23.03
N SER A 262 -4.35 -22.66 22.50
CA SER A 262 -4.59 -22.45 21.06
C SER A 262 -3.33 -22.70 20.23
N GLY A 263 -2.16 -22.28 20.72
CA GLY A 263 -0.88 -22.59 20.08
C GLY A 263 -0.55 -24.08 20.11
N THR A 264 -0.84 -24.77 21.20
CA THR A 264 -0.67 -26.22 21.33
C THR A 264 -1.60 -26.98 20.38
N ALA A 265 -2.88 -26.63 20.33
CA ALA A 265 -3.86 -27.25 19.42
C ALA A 265 -3.42 -27.10 17.95
N LEU A 266 -2.96 -25.90 17.54
CA LEU A 266 -2.42 -25.69 16.20
C LEU A 266 -1.26 -26.66 15.88
N MET A 267 -0.36 -26.89 16.84
CA MET A 267 0.79 -27.78 16.70
C MET A 267 0.40 -29.27 16.64
N GLU A 268 -0.64 -29.67 17.38
CA GLU A 268 -1.13 -31.05 17.43
C GLU A 268 -1.99 -31.42 16.23
N GLU A 269 -2.85 -30.52 15.77
CA GLU A 269 -3.72 -30.71 14.60
C GLU A 269 -2.94 -30.75 13.28
N GLY A 270 -1.67 -30.33 13.29
CA GLY A 270 -0.84 -30.25 12.08
C GLY A 270 -1.33 -29.19 11.09
N ASN A 271 -2.11 -28.22 11.56
CA ASN A 271 -2.67 -27.16 10.73
C ASN A 271 -1.55 -26.32 10.11
N GLN A 272 -1.65 -26.10 8.80
CA GLN A 272 -0.70 -25.24 8.09
C GLN A 272 -1.06 -23.77 8.29
N VAL A 273 -0.08 -22.97 8.71
CA VAL A 273 -0.26 -21.52 8.76
C VAL A 273 -0.29 -20.95 7.35
N SER A 274 -1.32 -20.17 7.04
CA SER A 274 -1.43 -19.50 5.76
C SER A 274 -0.52 -18.27 5.68
N VAL A 275 0.46 -18.28 4.78
CA VAL A 275 1.31 -17.11 4.47
C VAL A 275 0.46 -15.90 4.05
N ILE A 276 -0.68 -16.12 3.38
CA ILE A 276 -1.61 -15.04 3.02
C ILE A 276 -2.18 -14.34 4.26
N GLN A 277 -2.44 -15.07 5.34
CA GLN A 277 -2.92 -14.46 6.59
C GLN A 277 -1.81 -13.65 7.28
N ILE A 278 -0.55 -14.10 7.20
CA ILE A 278 0.60 -13.34 7.69
C ILE A 278 0.78 -12.05 6.86
N PHE A 279 0.68 -12.13 5.53
CA PHE A 279 0.71 -10.96 4.64
C PHE A 279 -0.40 -9.95 4.95
N ARG A 280 -1.64 -10.40 5.15
CA ARG A 280 -2.75 -9.53 5.55
C ARG A 280 -2.52 -8.87 6.90
N PHE A 281 -1.90 -9.58 7.84
CA PHE A 281 -1.50 -9.01 9.11
C PHE A 281 -0.42 -7.95 8.93
N TRP A 282 0.61 -8.22 8.12
CA TRP A 282 1.67 -7.27 7.79
C TRP A 282 1.11 -5.98 7.17
N LEU A 283 0.21 -6.09 6.18
CA LEU A 283 -0.45 -4.93 5.58
C LEU A 283 -1.14 -4.05 6.63
N ARG A 284 -1.90 -4.66 7.56
CA ARG A 284 -2.59 -3.94 8.64
C ARG A 284 -1.61 -3.31 9.63
N LEU A 285 -0.58 -4.05 10.01
CA LEU A 285 0.45 -3.59 10.94
C LEU A 285 1.18 -2.35 10.41
N TYR A 286 1.44 -2.32 9.09
CA TYR A 286 2.24 -1.27 8.46
C TYR A 286 1.37 -0.11 7.96
N LYS A 287 0.05 -0.27 7.84
CA LYS A 287 -0.89 0.75 7.33
C LYS A 287 -0.83 2.09 8.08
N GLY A 288 -0.51 2.09 9.36
CA GLY A 288 -0.34 3.33 10.13
C GLY A 288 0.84 4.18 9.65
N ALA A 289 1.96 3.53 9.32
CA ALA A 289 3.17 4.18 8.83
C ALA A 289 3.14 4.44 7.32
N ILE A 290 2.54 3.51 6.56
CA ILE A 290 2.43 3.53 5.11
C ILE A 290 0.93 3.42 4.73
N PRO A 291 0.17 4.53 4.75
CA PRO A 291 -1.28 4.48 4.52
C PRO A 291 -1.70 3.88 3.17
N ASN A 292 -0.86 4.03 2.14
CA ASN A 292 -1.10 3.56 0.78
C ASN A 292 -0.42 2.21 0.46
N ILE A 293 0.00 1.44 1.48
CA ILE A 293 0.73 0.17 1.31
C ILE A 293 0.07 -0.81 0.33
N ASN A 294 -1.27 -0.95 0.36
CA ASN A 294 -1.99 -1.82 -0.58
C ASN A 294 -1.77 -1.39 -2.03
N SER A 295 -1.86 -0.08 -2.32
CA SER A 295 -1.62 0.45 -3.67
C SER A 295 -0.16 0.27 -4.08
N LEU A 296 0.80 0.43 -3.15
CA LEU A 296 2.22 0.23 -3.44
C LEU A 296 2.52 -1.23 -3.77
N VAL A 297 2.00 -2.18 -2.99
CA VAL A 297 2.16 -3.61 -3.27
C VAL A 297 1.53 -3.97 -4.62
N TYR A 298 0.35 -3.43 -4.92
CA TYR A 298 -0.25 -3.58 -6.24
C TYR A 298 0.66 -3.01 -7.34
N TRP A 299 1.18 -1.81 -7.19
CA TRP A 299 2.03 -1.23 -8.23
C TRP A 299 3.35 -1.98 -8.42
N ILE A 300 3.98 -2.44 -7.34
CA ILE A 300 5.13 -3.34 -7.41
C ILE A 300 4.77 -4.61 -8.19
N SER A 301 3.59 -5.19 -7.95
CA SER A 301 3.10 -6.36 -8.71
C SER A 301 2.93 -6.08 -10.21
N GLN A 302 2.56 -4.85 -10.58
CA GLN A 302 2.42 -4.48 -11.99
C GLN A 302 3.77 -4.17 -12.63
N CYS A 303 4.69 -3.54 -11.90
CA CYS A 303 5.99 -3.12 -12.42
C CYS A 303 7.00 -4.28 -12.49
N ALA A 304 7.01 -5.15 -11.49
CA ALA A 304 8.00 -6.20 -11.31
C ALA A 304 7.46 -7.60 -11.69
N ARG A 305 6.66 -7.70 -12.77
CA ARG A 305 6.26 -9.00 -13.35
C ARG A 305 7.49 -9.74 -13.91
N ASP A 306 8.36 -8.96 -14.55
CA ASP A 306 9.70 -9.34 -14.98
C ASP A 306 10.74 -8.73 -14.05
N TRP A 307 12.00 -9.13 -14.20
CA TRP A 307 13.10 -8.54 -13.44
C TRP A 307 13.27 -7.06 -13.80
N VAL A 308 13.14 -6.19 -12.80
CA VAL A 308 13.34 -4.75 -12.92
C VAL A 308 14.41 -4.27 -11.95
N THR A 309 15.15 -3.23 -12.31
CA THR A 309 16.18 -2.67 -11.41
C THR A 309 15.56 -1.97 -10.20
N ALA A 310 16.23 -2.05 -9.05
CA ALA A 310 15.82 -1.36 -7.84
C ALA A 310 15.72 0.16 -8.05
N ALA A 311 16.70 0.72 -8.76
CA ALA A 311 16.75 2.15 -9.08
C ALA A 311 15.53 2.60 -9.90
N SER A 312 15.24 1.92 -11.02
CA SER A 312 14.11 2.30 -11.88
C SER A 312 12.74 2.10 -11.20
N LEU A 313 12.62 1.09 -10.33
CA LEU A 313 11.41 0.90 -9.53
C LEU A 313 11.22 2.05 -8.53
N TYR A 314 12.28 2.50 -7.86
CA TYR A 314 12.24 3.65 -6.96
C TYR A 314 11.93 4.95 -7.71
N GLU A 315 12.56 5.20 -8.86
CA GLU A 315 12.22 6.36 -9.69
C GLU A 315 10.74 6.38 -10.11
N SER A 316 10.17 5.20 -10.36
CA SER A 316 8.78 5.06 -10.78
C SER A 316 7.79 5.22 -9.62
N LEU A 317 8.10 4.71 -8.43
CA LEU A 317 7.17 4.64 -7.29
C LEU A 317 7.46 5.62 -6.14
N GLY A 318 8.66 6.20 -6.07
CA GLY A 318 9.12 6.99 -4.94
C GLY A 318 8.21 8.17 -4.61
N TRP A 319 7.62 8.80 -5.63
CA TRP A 319 6.68 9.91 -5.46
C TRP A 319 5.39 9.50 -4.72
N LEU A 320 5.04 8.22 -4.65
CA LEU A 320 3.91 7.71 -3.88
C LEU A 320 4.24 7.50 -2.39
N ILE A 321 5.51 7.53 -2.00
CA ILE A 321 5.96 7.10 -0.67
C ILE A 321 6.26 8.31 0.20
N ARG A 322 5.66 8.34 1.39
CA ARG A 322 5.90 9.38 2.39
C ARG A 322 7.05 9.01 3.30
N PRO A 323 7.97 9.95 3.63
CA PRO A 323 8.81 9.74 4.78
C PRO A 323 7.94 9.60 6.03
N PHE A 324 8.32 8.70 6.92
CA PHE A 324 7.61 8.44 8.16
C PHE A 324 8.60 8.48 9.32
N TYR A 325 8.48 9.51 10.17
CA TYR A 325 9.48 9.86 11.19
C TYR A 325 10.89 9.94 10.58
N TYR A 326 11.70 8.90 10.80
CA TYR A 326 13.10 8.83 10.41
C TYR A 326 13.34 7.94 9.19
N ASP A 327 12.30 7.25 8.71
CA ASP A 327 12.38 6.46 7.48
C ASP A 327 12.21 7.37 6.27
N SER A 328 13.21 7.35 5.37
CA SER A 328 13.13 7.99 4.06
C SER A 328 12.21 7.20 3.10
N PRO A 329 11.70 7.83 2.03
CA PRO A 329 10.90 7.10 1.03
C PRO A 329 11.62 5.88 0.45
N GLN A 330 12.94 5.99 0.23
CA GLN A 330 13.75 4.88 -0.24
C GLN A 330 13.86 3.76 0.78
N ASN A 331 14.13 4.07 2.06
CA ASN A 331 14.17 3.06 3.12
C ASN A 331 12.82 2.37 3.29
N ILE A 332 11.72 3.09 3.12
CA ILE A 332 10.37 2.52 3.16
C ILE A 332 10.16 1.53 2.02
N LEU A 333 10.51 1.91 0.79
CA LEU A 333 10.40 1.01 -0.34
C LEU A 333 11.26 -0.24 -0.11
N GLU A 334 12.55 -0.07 0.16
CA GLU A 334 13.51 -1.17 0.19
C GLU A 334 13.36 -2.06 1.43
N GLN A 335 13.36 -1.46 2.62
CA GLN A 335 13.42 -2.21 3.88
C GLN A 335 12.03 -2.57 4.41
N ARG A 336 11.02 -1.71 4.23
CA ARG A 336 9.70 -1.93 4.82
C ARG A 336 8.74 -2.64 3.89
N ILE A 337 8.91 -2.49 2.57
CA ILE A 337 8.03 -3.09 1.58
C ILE A 337 8.73 -4.25 0.87
N ILE A 338 9.79 -3.99 0.09
CA ILE A 338 10.44 -4.98 -0.76
C ILE A 338 11.02 -6.14 0.06
N ARG A 339 11.80 -5.85 1.11
CA ARG A 339 12.36 -6.88 1.98
C ARG A 339 11.28 -7.70 2.68
N MET A 340 10.20 -7.08 3.12
CA MET A 340 9.08 -7.80 3.75
C MET A 340 8.29 -8.65 2.77
N LEU A 341 8.06 -8.18 1.54
CA LEU A 341 7.47 -8.98 0.46
C LEU A 341 8.36 -10.19 0.14
N MET A 342 9.69 -10.02 0.16
CA MET A 342 10.64 -11.12 -0.01
C MET A 342 10.55 -12.11 1.15
N HIS A 343 10.50 -11.63 2.40
CA HIS A 343 10.29 -12.49 3.55
C HIS A 343 8.97 -13.27 3.52
N LEU A 344 7.92 -12.68 2.95
CA LEU A 344 6.63 -13.33 2.76
C LEU A 344 6.57 -14.23 1.50
N GLY A 345 7.68 -14.43 0.78
CA GLY A 345 7.74 -15.25 -0.44
C GLY A 345 7.03 -14.65 -1.65
N MET A 346 6.72 -13.36 -1.60
CA MET A 346 5.96 -12.65 -2.62
C MET A 346 6.85 -12.00 -3.67
N LEU A 347 8.12 -11.82 -3.35
CA LEU A 347 9.09 -11.13 -4.20
C LEU A 347 10.45 -11.81 -4.11
N ARG A 348 11.19 -11.78 -5.21
CA ARG A 348 12.59 -12.22 -5.32
C ARG A 348 13.49 -11.02 -5.47
N ILE A 349 14.66 -11.09 -4.85
CA ILE A 349 15.71 -10.09 -4.97
C ILE A 349 16.88 -10.74 -5.69
N GLY A 350 17.23 -10.21 -6.85
CA GLY A 350 18.34 -10.66 -7.68
C GLY A 350 19.48 -9.65 -7.67
N GLU A 351 20.68 -10.12 -7.96
CA GLU A 351 21.87 -9.29 -8.16
C GLU A 351 22.38 -9.50 -9.58
N SER A 352 22.49 -8.40 -10.33
CA SER A 352 23.11 -8.42 -11.66
C SER A 352 24.38 -7.59 -11.70
N GLN A 353 25.44 -8.13 -12.31
CA GLN A 353 26.71 -7.41 -12.45
C GLN A 353 26.56 -6.15 -13.30
N SER A 354 25.64 -6.16 -14.26
CA SER A 354 25.44 -5.05 -15.21
C SER A 354 24.52 -3.95 -14.67
N MET A 355 23.50 -4.33 -13.89
CA MET A 355 22.37 -3.44 -13.55
C MET A 355 22.12 -3.32 -12.03
N GLY A 356 22.92 -4.00 -11.21
CA GLY A 356 22.81 -4.01 -9.74
C GLY A 356 21.65 -4.85 -9.22
N THR A 357 21.09 -4.44 -8.08
CA THR A 357 19.97 -5.12 -7.43
C THR A 357 18.70 -5.04 -8.28
N THR A 358 18.00 -6.16 -8.39
CA THR A 358 16.79 -6.34 -9.21
C THR A 358 15.69 -7.04 -8.44
N TYR A 359 14.44 -6.77 -8.83
CA TYR A 359 13.26 -7.30 -8.17
C TYR A 359 12.33 -7.98 -9.16
N LYS A 360 11.72 -9.10 -8.73
CA LYS A 360 10.66 -9.79 -9.49
C LYS A 360 9.64 -10.40 -8.55
N MET A 361 8.38 -10.16 -8.81
CA MET A 361 7.27 -10.72 -8.05
C MET A 361 7.10 -12.21 -8.35
N THR A 362 6.80 -12.99 -7.31
CA THR A 362 6.47 -14.42 -7.47
C THR A 362 5.02 -14.57 -7.91
N ALA A 363 4.64 -15.75 -8.41
CA ALA A 363 3.24 -16.05 -8.73
C ALA A 363 2.32 -15.89 -7.51
N LEU A 364 2.80 -16.19 -6.31
CA LEU A 364 2.09 -15.94 -5.05
C LEU A 364 1.90 -14.44 -4.82
N GLY A 365 2.97 -13.65 -4.97
CA GLY A 365 2.93 -12.20 -4.78
C GLY A 365 1.97 -11.50 -5.75
N LEU A 366 1.97 -11.89 -7.02
CA LEU A 366 1.03 -11.35 -8.02
C LEU A 366 -0.43 -11.58 -7.61
N LYS A 367 -0.77 -12.83 -7.25
CA LYS A 367 -2.14 -13.18 -6.78
C LYS A 367 -2.52 -12.45 -5.49
N ALA A 368 -1.59 -12.37 -4.54
CA ALA A 368 -1.82 -11.71 -3.25
C ALA A 368 -2.03 -10.20 -3.41
N ALA A 369 -1.28 -9.54 -4.30
CA ALA A 369 -1.42 -8.13 -4.59
C ALA A 369 -2.77 -7.78 -5.25
N GLU A 370 -3.24 -8.62 -6.19
CA GLU A 370 -4.56 -8.47 -6.81
C GLU A 370 -5.69 -8.63 -5.77
N ALA A 371 -5.62 -9.67 -4.94
CA ALA A 371 -6.59 -9.89 -3.86
C ALA A 371 -6.52 -8.79 -2.78
N GLY A 372 -5.36 -8.18 -2.59
CA GLY A 372 -5.09 -7.12 -1.60
C GLY A 372 -5.90 -5.85 -1.81
N ILE A 373 -6.30 -5.56 -3.06
CA ILE A 373 -7.11 -4.38 -3.41
C ILE A 373 -8.51 -4.47 -2.78
N HIS A 374 -9.04 -5.68 -2.61
CA HIS A 374 -10.41 -5.91 -2.14
C HIS A 374 -10.51 -6.20 -0.65
N ILE A 375 -9.40 -6.11 0.10
CA ILE A 375 -9.43 -6.31 1.55
C ILE A 375 -10.11 -5.10 2.17
N SER A 376 -11.38 -5.25 2.55
CA SER A 376 -12.09 -4.28 3.37
C SER A 376 -11.43 -4.19 4.75
N ASP A 377 -11.47 -3.01 5.37
CA ASP A 377 -11.06 -2.76 6.76
C ASP A 377 -11.96 -3.46 7.80
N SER A 378 -12.57 -4.59 7.44
CA SER A 378 -13.42 -5.37 8.33
C SER A 378 -12.57 -5.98 9.45
N ASN A 379 -12.84 -5.53 10.68
CA ASN A 379 -12.25 -6.05 11.93
C ASN A 379 -12.57 -7.54 12.18
N ASP A 380 -13.42 -8.17 11.37
CA ASP A 380 -14.00 -9.50 11.60
C ASP A 380 -13.07 -10.70 11.36
N LEU A 381 -11.80 -10.48 11.00
CA LEU A 381 -10.82 -11.57 10.79
C LEU A 381 -9.81 -11.70 11.96
N ILE A 382 -10.11 -11.08 13.10
CA ILE A 382 -9.34 -11.21 14.36
C ILE A 382 -9.80 -12.40 15.20
N LEU A 383 -10.89 -13.08 14.84
CA LEU A 383 -11.24 -14.36 15.45
C LEU A 383 -10.43 -15.50 14.83
#